data_AF-A0A0Q5D9M0-F1
#
_entry.id   AF-A0A0Q5D9M0-F1
#
_cell.length_a   1.000
_cell.length_b   1.000
_cell.length_c   1.000
_cell.angle_alpha   90.00
_cell.angle_beta   90.00
_cell.angle_gamma   90.00
#
_symmetry.space_group_name_H-M   'P 1'
#
loop_
_entity.id
_entity.type
_entity.pdbx_description
1 polymer ?
#
loop_
_entity_poly.entity_id
_entity_poly.type
_entity_poly.pdbx_seq_one_letter_code
_entity_poly.pdbx_strand_id
1 'polypeptide(L)'
;MTLEQDIARIAEQEAALIFDRFGPDEAWRLGSLLRDMAIEKALPVAIGIRLHSMPLFYTALPGSMPDNEDWVRRKSNVVMRFFQSSYGMGLKMTRQETTLEAKFSLPIADYAPHGGSFPIKVNGAGCIGAVTVSGLPQRDDHRLVVEALLVMMGKASDGVQLEEA
;
A
#
# COMPACT_ATOMS: atom_id res chain seq x y z
N MET A 1 1.00 2.40 19.59
CA MET A 1 2.15 1.44 19.46
C MET A 1 3.47 2.18 19.31
N THR A 2 4.61 1.55 19.65
CA THR A 2 5.94 2.11 19.39
C THR A 2 6.37 1.93 17.92
N LEU A 3 7.34 2.72 17.46
CA LEU A 3 7.90 2.62 16.11
C LEU A 3 8.38 1.20 15.77
N GLU A 4 9.05 0.52 16.71
CA GLU A 4 9.53 -0.86 16.49
C GLU A 4 8.37 -1.86 16.37
N GLN A 5 7.31 -1.69 17.16
CA GLN A 5 6.13 -2.55 17.09
C GLN A 5 5.41 -2.40 15.75
N ASP A 6 5.26 -1.18 15.25
CA ASP A 6 4.67 -0.94 13.94
C ASP A 6 5.52 -1.55 12.81
N ILE A 7 6.85 -1.39 12.86
CA ILE A 7 7.76 -2.00 11.87
C ILE A 7 7.64 -3.53 11.89
N ALA A 8 7.64 -4.15 13.07
CA ALA A 8 7.50 -5.59 13.21
C ALA A 8 6.15 -6.08 12.67
N ARG A 9 5.06 -5.39 13.00
CA ARG A 9 3.72 -5.75 12.54
C ARG A 9 3.57 -5.62 11.03
N ILE A 10 4.12 -4.57 10.42
CA ILE A 10 4.11 -4.41 8.96
C ILE A 10 4.91 -5.53 8.28
N ALA A 11 6.03 -5.96 8.86
CA ALA A 11 6.79 -7.08 8.32
C ALA A 11 5.98 -8.40 8.35
N GLU A 12 5.19 -8.64 9.39
CA GLU A 12 4.27 -9.78 9.47
C GLU A 12 3.16 -9.70 8.42
N GLN A 13 2.55 -8.52 8.22
CA GLN A 13 1.58 -8.29 7.14
C GLN A 13 2.19 -8.63 5.77
N GLU A 14 3.39 -8.10 5.48
CA GLU A 14 4.10 -8.31 4.22
C GLU A 14 4.52 -9.78 3.98
N ALA A 15 4.64 -10.57 5.04
CA ALA A 15 4.93 -12.00 4.97
C ALA A 15 3.67 -12.86 4.85
N ALA A 16 2.56 -12.44 5.46
CA ALA A 16 1.31 -13.20 5.50
C ALA A 16 0.42 -13.00 4.26
N LEU A 17 0.50 -11.83 3.61
CA LEU A 17 -0.33 -11.43 2.48
C LEU A 17 0.34 -11.75 1.14
N ILE A 18 0.31 -13.03 0.78
CA ILE A 18 0.86 -13.57 -0.47
C ILE A 18 -0.27 -14.27 -1.23
N PHE A 19 -0.42 -13.95 -2.52
CA PHE A 19 -1.40 -14.55 -3.41
C PHE A 19 -0.88 -15.87 -4.01
N ASP A 20 -1.79 -16.82 -4.27
CA ASP A 20 -1.46 -17.99 -5.09
C ASP A 20 -1.40 -17.63 -6.58
N ARG A 21 -2.23 -16.68 -7.01
CA ARG A 21 -2.24 -16.09 -8.35
C ARG A 21 -2.70 -14.64 -8.29
N PHE A 22 -2.23 -13.83 -9.23
CA PHE A 22 -2.72 -12.47 -9.36
C PHE A 22 -2.61 -12.00 -10.80
N GLY A 23 -3.75 -11.62 -11.38
CA GLY A 23 -3.87 -11.04 -12.70
C GLY A 23 -4.95 -9.94 -12.76
N PRO A 24 -5.41 -9.57 -13.96
CA PRO A 24 -6.43 -8.53 -14.15
C PRO A 24 -7.72 -8.77 -13.36
N ASP A 25 -8.20 -10.02 -13.26
CA ASP A 25 -9.42 -10.34 -12.51
C ASP A 25 -9.24 -10.16 -11.00
N GLU A 26 -8.09 -10.56 -10.45
CA GLU A 26 -7.77 -10.29 -9.04
C GLU A 26 -7.64 -8.80 -8.77
N ALA A 27 -7.00 -8.05 -9.67
CA ALA A 27 -6.89 -6.60 -9.57
C ALA A 27 -8.28 -5.92 -9.60
N TRP A 28 -9.18 -6.34 -10.48
CA TRP A 28 -10.55 -5.82 -10.54
C TRP A 28 -11.32 -6.08 -9.24
N ARG A 29 -11.25 -7.30 -8.70
CA ARG A 29 -11.89 -7.64 -7.42
C ARG A 29 -11.33 -6.83 -6.25
N LEU A 30 -10.01 -6.75 -6.14
CA LEU A 30 -9.35 -5.98 -5.07
C LEU A 30 -9.69 -4.48 -5.17
N GLY A 31 -9.63 -3.92 -6.37
CA GLY A 31 -9.94 -2.51 -6.62
C GLY A 31 -11.40 -2.18 -6.31
N SER A 32 -12.32 -3.06 -6.73
CA SER A 32 -13.76 -2.90 -6.45
C SER A 32 -14.04 -2.99 -4.94
N LEU A 33 -13.44 -3.96 -4.24
CA LEU A 33 -13.57 -4.10 -2.79
C LEU A 33 -13.09 -2.84 -2.06
N LEU A 34 -11.89 -2.33 -2.40
CA LEU A 34 -11.36 -1.09 -1.81
C LEU A 34 -12.29 0.10 -2.07
N ARG A 35 -12.82 0.20 -3.29
CA ARG A 35 -13.75 1.26 -3.67
C ARG A 35 -15.03 1.20 -2.84
N ASP A 36 -15.60 0.01 -2.67
CA ASP A 36 -16.84 -0.19 -1.92
C ASP A 36 -16.64 0.14 -0.42
N MET A 37 -15.54 -0.35 0.18
CA MET A 37 -15.16 -0.01 1.56
C MET A 37 -14.97 1.50 1.76
N ALA A 38 -14.35 2.19 0.78
CA ALA A 38 -14.14 3.62 0.86
C ALA A 38 -15.44 4.42 0.68
N ILE A 39 -16.36 3.96 -0.18
CA ILE A 39 -17.68 4.59 -0.35
C ILE A 39 -18.53 4.45 0.90
N GLU A 40 -18.57 3.26 1.51
CA GLU A 40 -19.30 3.01 2.74
C GLU A 40 -18.87 3.96 3.86
N LYS A 41 -17.56 4.26 3.92
CA LYS A 41 -16.94 5.16 4.90
C LYS A 41 -16.84 6.63 4.41
N ALA A 42 -17.40 6.97 3.24
CA ALA A 42 -17.34 8.29 2.60
C ALA A 42 -15.92 8.90 2.49
N LEU A 43 -14.93 8.07 2.16
CA LEU A 43 -13.52 8.44 2.15
C LEU A 43 -13.09 9.09 0.81
N PRO A 44 -12.42 10.25 0.83
CA PRO A 44 -12.02 10.98 -0.38
C PRO A 44 -10.68 10.48 -0.96
N VAL A 45 -10.63 9.21 -1.37
CA VAL A 45 -9.37 8.56 -1.79
C VAL A 45 -9.27 8.30 -3.29
N ALA A 46 -8.04 8.26 -3.79
CA ALA A 46 -7.69 7.63 -5.05
C ALA A 46 -7.08 6.24 -4.79
N ILE A 47 -7.43 5.27 -5.61
CA ILE A 47 -6.99 3.87 -5.52
C ILE A 47 -6.34 3.49 -6.85
N GLY A 48 -5.16 2.88 -6.80
CA GLY A 48 -4.44 2.37 -7.97
C GLY A 48 -3.92 0.96 -7.73
N ILE A 49 -4.00 0.11 -8.75
CA ILE A 49 -3.38 -1.22 -8.77
C ILE A 49 -2.60 -1.37 -10.06
N ARG A 50 -1.33 -1.75 -9.95
CA ARG A 50 -0.45 -1.93 -11.11
C ARG A 50 0.48 -3.12 -10.96
N LEU A 51 0.85 -3.69 -12.09
CA LEU A 51 2.01 -4.55 -12.24
C LEU A 51 3.25 -3.69 -12.56
N HIS A 52 4.42 -4.33 -12.64
CA HIS A 52 5.64 -3.70 -13.17
C HIS A 52 5.42 -3.09 -14.56
N SER A 53 4.68 -3.80 -15.42
CA SER A 53 4.50 -3.44 -16.83
C SER A 53 3.39 -2.42 -17.06
N MET A 54 2.28 -2.49 -16.33
CA MET A 54 1.08 -1.71 -16.65
C MET A 54 0.14 -1.53 -15.45
N PRO A 55 -0.67 -0.45 -15.44
CA PRO A 55 -1.80 -0.33 -14.54
C PRO A 55 -2.89 -1.36 -14.87
N LEU A 56 -3.58 -1.86 -13.85
CA LEU A 56 -4.71 -2.78 -13.98
C LEU A 56 -6.02 -2.19 -13.45
N PHE A 57 -5.94 -1.23 -12.51
CA PHE A 57 -7.10 -0.56 -11.93
C PHE A 57 -6.72 0.84 -11.47
N TYR A 58 -7.62 1.81 -11.69
CA TYR A 58 -7.56 3.13 -11.08
C TYR A 58 -8.97 3.66 -10.85
N THR A 59 -9.21 4.27 -9.70
CA THR A 59 -10.42 5.06 -9.46
C THR A 59 -10.11 6.23 -8.52
N ALA A 60 -10.69 7.39 -8.82
CA ALA A 60 -10.75 8.54 -7.92
C ALA A 60 -12.17 8.60 -7.33
N LEU A 61 -12.30 8.75 -6.01
CA LEU A 61 -13.59 8.91 -5.34
C LEU A 61 -13.94 10.37 -5.10
N PRO A 62 -15.23 10.72 -4.90
CA PRO A 62 -15.64 12.08 -4.60
C PRO A 62 -14.84 12.69 -3.45
N GLY A 63 -14.34 13.91 -3.64
CA GLY A 63 -13.51 14.63 -2.68
C GLY A 63 -12.01 14.41 -2.83
N SER A 64 -11.57 13.40 -3.61
CA SER A 64 -10.16 13.30 -4.01
C SER A 64 -9.75 14.42 -4.99
N MET A 65 -8.46 14.71 -5.03
CA MET A 65 -7.84 15.79 -5.79
C MET A 65 -6.87 15.24 -6.83
N PRO A 66 -6.53 16.00 -7.90
CA PRO A 66 -5.54 15.57 -8.90
C PRO A 66 -4.19 15.16 -8.31
N ASP A 67 -3.75 15.79 -7.21
CA ASP A 67 -2.51 15.45 -6.50
C ASP A 67 -2.49 13.99 -6.01
N ASN A 68 -3.66 13.39 -5.72
CA ASN A 68 -3.73 12.00 -5.26
C ASN A 68 -3.21 11.00 -6.31
N GLU A 69 -3.33 11.29 -7.61
CA GLU A 69 -2.75 10.47 -8.67
C GLU A 69 -1.22 10.41 -8.56
N ASP A 70 -0.57 11.56 -8.36
CA ASP A 70 0.88 11.63 -8.22
C ASP A 70 1.36 10.91 -6.95
N TRP A 71 0.61 11.03 -5.85
CA TRP A 71 0.87 10.25 -4.64
C TRP A 71 0.74 8.74 -4.88
N VAL A 72 -0.29 8.29 -5.60
CA VAL A 72 -0.44 6.87 -5.98
C VAL A 72 0.80 6.40 -6.74
N ARG A 73 1.24 7.16 -7.75
CA ARG A 73 2.46 6.88 -8.51
C ARG A 73 3.69 6.80 -7.60
N ARG A 74 3.96 7.83 -6.81
CA ARG A 74 5.17 7.95 -5.97
C ARG A 74 5.24 6.90 -4.85
N LYS A 75 4.12 6.59 -4.19
CA LYS A 75 4.07 5.51 -3.19
C LYS A 75 4.24 4.14 -3.86
N SER A 76 3.63 3.91 -5.02
CA SER A 76 3.79 2.66 -5.76
C SER A 76 5.25 2.44 -6.18
N ASN A 77 5.96 3.48 -6.63
CA ASN A 77 7.37 3.39 -7.02
C ASN A 77 8.27 2.91 -5.88
N VAL A 78 7.98 3.29 -4.62
CA VAL A 78 8.70 2.75 -3.45
C VAL A 78 8.52 1.24 -3.35
N VAL A 79 7.29 0.75 -3.50
CA VAL A 79 6.99 -0.69 -3.49
C VAL A 79 7.68 -1.40 -4.64
N MET A 80 7.61 -0.85 -5.86
CA MET A 80 8.24 -1.44 -7.04
C MET A 80 9.77 -1.48 -6.93
N ARG A 81 10.39 -0.55 -6.19
CA ARG A 81 11.84 -0.48 -6.01
C ARG A 81 12.34 -1.41 -4.92
N PHE A 82 11.61 -1.54 -3.82
CA PHE A 82 12.09 -2.22 -2.61
C PHE A 82 11.35 -3.51 -2.27
N PHE A 83 10.23 -3.80 -2.93
CA PHE A 83 9.35 -4.95 -2.63
C PHE A 83 8.81 -4.96 -1.19
N GLN A 84 8.73 -3.77 -0.58
CA GLN A 84 8.20 -3.52 0.75
C GLN A 84 7.15 -2.42 0.67
N SER A 85 6.21 -2.40 1.60
CA SER A 85 5.20 -1.35 1.70
C SER A 85 5.86 0.02 1.83
N SER A 86 5.20 1.03 1.25
CA SER A 86 5.69 2.40 1.33
C SER A 86 5.71 2.90 2.78
N TYR A 87 4.79 2.43 3.62
CA TYR A 87 4.79 2.76 5.06
C TYR A 87 5.96 2.10 5.79
N GLY A 88 6.18 0.80 5.57
CA GLY A 88 7.30 0.08 6.18
C GLY A 88 8.64 0.70 5.80
N MET A 89 8.80 1.16 4.56
CA MET A 89 9.98 1.93 4.15
C MET A 89 10.07 3.29 4.86
N GLY A 90 8.97 4.03 4.98
CA GLY A 90 8.91 5.28 5.75
C GLY A 90 9.39 5.12 7.19
N LEU A 91 8.81 4.18 7.92
CA LEU A 91 9.17 3.91 9.31
C LEU A 91 10.63 3.48 9.46
N LYS A 92 11.17 2.70 8.50
CA LYS A 92 12.60 2.35 8.49
C LYS A 92 13.51 3.57 8.29
N MET A 93 13.12 4.51 7.43
CA MET A 93 13.87 5.75 7.24
C MET A 93 13.81 6.62 8.50
N THR A 94 12.64 6.73 9.14
CA THR A 94 12.47 7.40 10.43
C THR A 94 13.38 6.80 11.50
N ARG A 95 13.38 5.47 11.66
CA ARG A 95 14.26 4.78 12.63
C ARG A 95 15.74 5.03 12.38
N GLN A 96 16.13 5.18 11.12
CA GLN A 96 17.51 5.41 10.70
C GLN A 96 17.89 6.88 10.63
N GLU A 97 16.97 7.78 11.01
CA GLU A 97 17.16 9.24 10.96
C GLU A 97 17.65 9.71 9.57
N THR A 98 17.09 9.14 8.50
CA THR A 98 17.50 9.40 7.12
C THR A 98 16.29 9.51 6.18
N THR A 99 16.53 9.72 4.89
CA THR A 99 15.51 9.78 3.84
C THR A 99 15.86 8.85 2.68
N LEU A 100 14.88 8.55 1.82
CA LEU A 100 15.15 7.80 0.59
C LEU A 100 16.14 8.55 -0.33
N GLU A 101 16.08 9.87 -0.36
CA GLU A 101 16.97 10.71 -1.15
C GLU A 101 18.41 10.62 -0.63
N ALA A 102 18.62 10.84 0.67
CA ALA A 102 19.96 10.81 1.26
C ALA A 102 20.59 9.41 1.20
N LYS A 103 19.80 8.36 1.45
CA LYS A 103 20.31 6.99 1.56
C LYS A 103 20.42 6.25 0.23
N PHE A 104 19.49 6.49 -0.68
CA PHE A 104 19.37 5.72 -1.94
C PHE A 104 19.42 6.59 -3.20
N SER A 105 19.62 7.90 -3.05
CA SER A 105 19.64 8.87 -4.16
C SER A 105 18.36 8.86 -4.99
N LEU A 106 17.23 8.60 -4.33
CA LEU A 106 15.91 8.57 -4.97
C LEU A 106 15.23 9.94 -4.87
N PRO A 107 14.88 10.59 -5.99
CA PRO A 107 14.24 11.90 -5.97
C PRO A 107 12.88 11.87 -5.27
N ILE A 108 12.61 12.85 -4.39
CA ILE A 108 11.31 12.97 -3.70
C ILE A 108 10.13 13.15 -4.67
N ALA A 109 10.41 13.69 -5.86
CA ALA A 109 9.44 13.87 -6.94
C ALA A 109 8.93 12.52 -7.49
N ASP A 110 9.69 11.43 -7.32
CA ASP A 110 9.35 10.11 -7.86
C ASP A 110 9.07 9.06 -6.79
N TYR A 111 9.50 9.30 -5.55
CA TYR A 111 9.39 8.32 -4.46
C TYR A 111 8.84 8.96 -3.19
N ALA A 112 7.75 8.40 -2.68
CA ALA A 112 7.12 8.84 -1.44
C ALA A 112 7.04 7.67 -0.44
N PRO A 113 7.89 7.63 0.61
CA PRO A 113 7.88 6.58 1.63
C PRO A 113 6.80 6.84 2.69
N HIS A 114 5.57 7.08 2.24
CA HIS A 114 4.41 7.33 3.08
C HIS A 114 3.42 6.20 2.92
N GLY A 115 2.69 5.85 3.98
CA GLY A 115 1.75 4.74 3.96
C GLY A 115 0.64 4.85 2.91
N GLY A 116 0.16 3.69 2.50
CA GLY A 116 -0.86 3.56 1.46
C GLY A 116 -0.48 2.69 0.27
N SER A 117 0.78 2.28 0.08
CA SER A 117 1.13 1.33 -0.97
C SER A 117 1.69 0.03 -0.41
N PHE A 118 1.20 -1.10 -0.91
CA PHE A 118 1.52 -2.44 -0.42
C PHE A 118 1.92 -3.39 -1.58
N PRO A 119 2.93 -4.26 -1.40
CA PRO A 119 3.39 -5.17 -2.44
C PRO A 119 2.37 -6.26 -2.76
N ILE A 120 2.12 -6.48 -4.06
CA ILE A 120 1.39 -7.64 -4.55
C ILE A 120 2.40 -8.75 -4.78
N LYS A 121 2.45 -9.70 -3.86
CA LYS A 121 3.34 -10.87 -3.93
C LYS A 121 2.58 -12.11 -4.39
N VAL A 122 3.19 -12.91 -5.26
CA VAL A 122 2.68 -14.21 -5.69
C VAL A 122 3.65 -15.30 -5.28
N ASN A 123 3.12 -16.42 -4.75
CA ASN A 123 3.91 -17.55 -4.31
C ASN A 123 4.80 -18.08 -5.46
N GLY A 124 6.10 -18.25 -5.18
CA GLY A 124 7.09 -18.65 -6.18
C GLY A 124 7.55 -17.56 -7.18
N ALA A 125 6.84 -16.44 -7.30
CA ALA A 125 7.17 -15.35 -8.25
C ALA A 125 7.72 -14.08 -7.56
N GLY A 126 7.48 -13.91 -6.26
CA GLY A 126 7.88 -12.72 -5.53
C GLY A 126 6.92 -11.54 -5.75
N CYS A 127 7.41 -10.31 -5.61
CA CYS A 127 6.61 -9.10 -5.79
C CYS A 127 6.43 -8.80 -7.28
N ILE A 128 5.18 -8.77 -7.75
CA ILE A 128 4.86 -8.55 -9.17
C ILE A 128 4.23 -7.17 -9.43
N GLY A 129 3.81 -6.46 -8.38
CA GLY A 129 3.07 -5.21 -8.50
C GLY A 129 2.83 -4.53 -7.16
N ALA A 130 1.97 -3.51 -7.17
CA ALA A 130 1.55 -2.78 -5.99
C ALA A 130 0.06 -2.43 -6.05
N VAL A 131 -0.57 -2.45 -4.87
CA VAL A 131 -1.88 -1.82 -4.62
C VAL A 131 -1.64 -0.57 -3.78
N THR A 132 -2.30 0.52 -4.13
CA THR A 132 -2.06 1.83 -3.53
C THR A 132 -3.36 2.59 -3.25
N VAL A 133 -3.45 3.21 -2.09
CA VAL A 133 -4.47 4.17 -1.68
C VAL A 133 -3.78 5.51 -1.34
N SER A 134 -4.44 6.61 -1.69
CA SER A 134 -4.01 7.96 -1.36
C SER A 134 -5.22 8.83 -1.03
N GLY A 135 -5.20 9.47 0.14
CA GLY A 135 -6.17 10.50 0.52
C GLY A 135 -6.42 10.61 2.02
N LEU A 136 -5.96 9.64 2.82
CA LEU A 136 -6.09 9.63 4.27
C LEU A 136 -4.73 9.92 4.95
N PRO A 137 -4.70 10.08 6.29
CA PRO A 137 -3.46 9.97 7.04
C PRO A 137 -2.73 8.66 6.69
N GLN A 138 -1.40 8.70 6.60
CA GLN A 138 -0.61 7.60 6.04
C GLN A 138 -0.85 6.22 6.69
N ARG A 139 -1.15 6.19 8.00
CA ARG A 139 -1.44 4.96 8.73
C ARG A 139 -2.79 4.39 8.28
N ASP A 140 -3.77 5.23 8.04
CA ASP A 140 -5.12 4.85 7.62
C ASP A 140 -5.16 4.43 6.16
N ASP A 141 -4.42 5.12 5.28
CA ASP A 141 -4.19 4.67 3.90
C ASP A 141 -3.61 3.24 3.89
N HIS A 142 -2.60 2.96 4.73
CA HIS A 142 -2.00 1.62 4.85
C HIS A 142 -2.98 0.60 5.43
N ARG A 143 -3.73 0.97 6.48
CA ARG A 143 -4.73 0.10 7.12
C ARG A 143 -5.82 -0.30 6.13
N LEU A 144 -6.34 0.63 5.34
CA LEU A 144 -7.40 0.35 4.36
C LEU A 144 -6.94 -0.68 3.31
N VAL A 145 -5.69 -0.55 2.83
CA VAL A 145 -5.10 -1.55 1.90
C VAL A 145 -4.99 -2.93 2.55
N VAL A 146 -4.45 -2.99 3.77
CA VAL A 146 -4.28 -4.27 4.49
C VAL A 146 -5.63 -4.91 4.82
N GLU A 147 -6.62 -4.13 5.26
CA GLU A 147 -7.98 -4.60 5.54
C GLU A 147 -8.60 -5.24 4.30
N ALA A 148 -8.53 -4.57 3.14
CA ALA A 148 -9.06 -5.12 1.89
C ALA A 148 -8.33 -6.39 1.44
N LEU A 149 -7.00 -6.46 1.60
CA LEU A 149 -6.23 -7.66 1.29
C LEU A 149 -6.61 -8.84 2.19
N LEU A 150 -6.79 -8.61 3.50
CA LEU A 150 -7.22 -9.64 4.45
C LEU A 150 -8.61 -10.17 4.08
N VAL A 151 -9.57 -9.27 3.80
CA VAL A 151 -10.92 -9.63 3.37
C VAL A 151 -10.89 -10.44 2.07
N MET A 152 -10.17 -9.97 1.05
CA MET A 152 -10.07 -10.67 -0.24
C MET A 152 -9.44 -12.06 -0.11
N MET A 153 -8.47 -12.22 0.79
CA MET A 153 -7.78 -13.49 1.02
C MET A 153 -8.49 -14.40 2.04
N GLY A 154 -9.63 -13.97 2.62
CA GLY A 154 -10.33 -14.73 3.65
C GLY A 154 -9.50 -14.94 4.93
N LYS A 155 -8.58 -14.01 5.24
CA LYS A 155 -7.72 -14.07 6.43
C LYS A 155 -8.32 -13.26 7.57
N ALA A 156 -8.22 -13.77 8.80
CA ALA A 156 -8.64 -13.04 9.99
C ALA A 156 -7.79 -11.78 10.19
N SER A 157 -8.40 -10.72 10.70
CA SER A 157 -7.73 -9.48 11.09
C SER A 157 -6.87 -9.61 12.35
N ASP A 158 -7.12 -10.67 13.12
CA ASP A 158 -6.59 -10.83 14.46
C ASP A 158 -5.06 -10.94 14.43
N GLY A 159 -4.41 -9.97 15.08
CA GLY A 159 -2.96 -9.91 15.18
C GLY A 159 -2.24 -9.32 13.97
N VAL A 160 -2.92 -8.85 12.90
CA VAL A 160 -2.23 -8.19 11.77
C VAL A 160 -2.58 -6.71 11.64
N GLN A 161 -3.53 -6.18 12.39
CA GLN A 161 -3.88 -4.75 12.32
C GLN A 161 -2.89 -3.85 13.09
N LEU A 162 -2.74 -2.63 12.58
CA LEU A 162 -2.12 -1.54 13.30
C LEU A 162 -3.19 -0.88 14.19
N GLU A 163 -2.98 -0.84 15.50
CA GLU A 163 -3.80 -0.08 16.46
C GLU A 163 -3.86 1.40 16.09
N GLU A 164 -4.89 2.11 16.58
CA GLU A 164 -4.98 3.56 16.47
C GLU A 164 -3.76 4.22 17.16
N ALA A 165 -3.34 5.34 16.59
CA ALA A 165 -2.12 6.05 16.98
C ALA A 165 -2.30 6.78 18.33
#